data_AF-A0A5B8KV06-F1
#
_entry.id   AF-A0A5B8KV06-F1
#
_cell.length_a   1.000
_cell.length_b   1.000
_cell.length_c   1.000
_cell.angle_alpha   90.00
_cell.angle_beta   90.00
_cell.angle_gamma   90.00
#
_symmetry.space_group_name_H-M   'P 1'
#
loop_
_entity.id
_entity.type
_entity.pdbx_description
1 polymer ?
#
loop_
_entity_poly.entity_id
_entity_poly.type
_entity_poly.pdbx_seq_one_letter_code
_entity_poly.pdbx_strand_id
1 'polypeptide(L)'
;MQNMLLAGAQIAGEGVFSVAFGDGRVGMIDARDIALCAAKCATSDAWDGRALELTGPESIGFQHVARLLSEQMGRPIRYEPITPQAAFDFVERSGWGSWMAALTRDYGAAYAAGWGDFVTDHVAMVTGQAPRRFRDFAAEVFLPALREGGHLPNRRPVKFGRHKLD
;
A
#
# COMPACT_ATOMS: atom_id res chain seq x y z
N MET A 1 4.10 -0.29 -2.68
CA MET A 1 2.94 -0.80 -3.45
C MET A 1 2.64 -2.24 -3.07
N GLN A 2 3.65 -3.09 -2.86
CA GLN A 2 3.52 -4.51 -2.47
C GLN A 2 2.65 -4.74 -1.23
N ASN A 3 2.58 -3.78 -0.29
CA ASN A 3 1.67 -3.85 0.86
C ASN A 3 0.20 -4.00 0.45
N MET A 4 -0.20 -3.58 -0.76
CA MET A 4 -1.55 -3.81 -1.29
C MET A 4 -1.89 -5.29 -1.44
N LEU A 5 -0.89 -6.18 -1.58
CA LEU A 5 -1.12 -7.63 -1.63
C LEU A 5 -1.83 -8.15 -0.37
N LEU A 6 -1.67 -7.48 0.78
CA LEU A 6 -2.39 -7.83 2.01
C LEU A 6 -3.91 -7.66 1.88
N ALA A 7 -4.37 -6.74 1.04
CA ALA A 7 -5.78 -6.54 0.74
C ALA A 7 -6.33 -7.53 -0.30
N GLY A 8 -5.47 -8.36 -0.90
CA GLY A 8 -5.83 -9.20 -2.04
C GLY A 8 -6.96 -10.18 -1.74
N ALA A 9 -6.95 -10.82 -0.58
CA ALA A 9 -8.00 -11.75 -0.16
C ALA A 9 -9.37 -11.06 -0.01
N GLN A 10 -9.41 -9.87 0.58
CA GLN A 10 -10.65 -9.10 0.78
C GLN A 10 -11.20 -8.62 -0.57
N ILE A 11 -10.32 -8.16 -1.47
CA ILE A 11 -10.68 -7.73 -2.83
C ILE A 11 -11.21 -8.90 -3.65
N ALA A 12 -10.56 -10.07 -3.59
CA ALA A 12 -10.96 -11.27 -4.30
C ALA A 12 -12.31 -11.80 -3.80
N GLY A 13 -12.50 -11.87 -2.47
CA GLY A 13 -13.70 -12.44 -1.86
C GLY A 13 -14.91 -11.50 -1.85
N GLU A 14 -14.71 -10.22 -1.58
CA GLU A 14 -15.81 -9.27 -1.26
C GLU A 14 -15.84 -8.04 -2.17
N GLY A 15 -14.82 -7.84 -3.01
CA GLY A 15 -14.70 -6.62 -3.83
C GLY A 15 -14.51 -5.36 -3.00
N VAL A 16 -14.01 -5.49 -1.77
CA VAL A 16 -13.72 -4.36 -0.88
C VAL A 16 -12.32 -4.49 -0.29
N PHE A 17 -11.75 -3.36 0.13
CA PHE A 17 -10.59 -3.36 1.00
C PHE A 17 -10.64 -2.20 1.99
N SER A 18 -9.98 -2.39 3.12
CA SER A 18 -9.99 -1.44 4.23
C SER A 18 -8.55 -1.17 4.69
N VAL A 19 -8.24 0.12 4.84
CA VAL A 19 -7.02 0.61 5.50
C VAL A 19 -7.40 1.75 6.44
N ALA A 20 -6.56 2.02 7.43
CA ALA A 20 -6.84 3.02 8.46
C ALA A 20 -6.46 4.45 8.08
N PHE A 21 -6.38 4.75 6.78
CA PHE A 21 -5.76 5.99 6.29
C PHE A 21 -6.79 7.06 5.92
N GLY A 22 -8.10 6.80 6.11
CA GLY A 22 -9.15 7.76 5.77
C GLY A 22 -9.00 8.27 4.33
N ASP A 23 -9.04 9.59 4.16
CA ASP A 23 -8.79 10.29 2.89
C ASP A 23 -7.31 10.62 2.64
N GLY A 24 -6.42 10.11 3.49
CA GLY A 24 -4.97 10.27 3.37
C GLY A 24 -4.44 9.74 2.05
N ARG A 25 -3.38 10.39 1.58
CA ARG A 25 -2.68 10.07 0.32
C ARG A 25 -1.28 9.57 0.61
N VAL A 26 -0.73 8.80 -0.32
CA VAL A 26 0.59 8.16 -0.18
C VAL A 26 1.37 8.29 -1.48
N GLY A 27 2.61 8.77 -1.40
CA GLY A 27 3.65 8.61 -2.45
C GLY A 27 4.06 7.15 -2.65
N MET A 28 3.12 6.29 -3.00
CA MET A 28 3.26 4.84 -2.90
C MET A 28 4.31 4.32 -3.88
N ILE A 29 5.41 3.74 -3.38
CA ILE A 29 6.54 3.27 -4.20
C ILE A 29 6.49 1.76 -4.50
N ASP A 30 6.86 1.34 -5.71
CA ASP A 30 7.07 -0.07 -6.04
C ASP A 30 8.41 -0.58 -5.47
N ALA A 31 8.42 -1.73 -4.80
CA ALA A 31 9.64 -2.35 -4.27
C ALA A 31 10.68 -2.65 -5.37
N ARG A 32 10.27 -2.79 -6.63
CA ARG A 32 11.18 -2.91 -7.78
C ARG A 32 11.97 -1.64 -8.04
N ASP A 33 11.38 -0.47 -7.79
CA ASP A 33 12.07 0.81 -7.90
C ASP A 33 13.02 1.03 -6.71
N ILE A 34 12.64 0.59 -5.51
CA ILE A 34 13.54 0.55 -4.34
C ILE A 34 14.76 -0.33 -4.64
N ALA A 35 14.53 -1.54 -5.16
CA ALA A 35 15.61 -2.47 -5.48
C ALA A 35 16.55 -1.91 -6.56
N LEU A 36 16.01 -1.23 -7.58
CA LEU A 36 16.81 -0.57 -8.61
C LEU A 36 17.67 0.57 -8.04
N CYS A 37 17.11 1.40 -7.16
CA CYS A 37 17.88 2.44 -6.46
C CYS A 37 18.99 1.83 -5.60
N ALA A 38 18.67 0.80 -4.82
CA ALA A 38 19.65 0.11 -3.97
C ALA A 38 20.81 -0.48 -4.79
N ALA A 39 20.51 -1.10 -5.94
CA ALA A 39 21.52 -1.64 -6.84
C ALA A 39 22.45 -0.55 -7.42
N LYS A 40 21.90 0.63 -7.75
CA LYS A 40 22.67 1.78 -8.23
C LYS A 40 23.56 2.37 -7.14
N CYS A 41 23.04 2.55 -5.92
CA CYS A 41 23.84 3.01 -4.79
C CYS A 41 24.93 2.02 -4.39
N ALA A 42 24.67 0.71 -4.51
CA ALA A 42 25.69 -0.31 -4.20
C ALA A 42 26.87 -0.34 -5.19
N THR A 43 26.75 0.31 -6.35
CA THR A 43 27.74 0.27 -7.45
C THR A 43 28.32 1.64 -7.78
N SER A 44 28.01 2.68 -7.00
CA SER A 44 28.45 4.05 -7.21
C SER A 44 28.51 4.80 -5.87
N ASP A 45 29.58 5.57 -5.67
CA ASP A 45 29.79 6.44 -4.51
C ASP A 45 29.06 7.79 -4.62
N ALA A 46 28.42 8.07 -5.76
CA ALA A 46 27.75 9.36 -6.03
C ALA A 46 26.67 9.74 -5.00
N TRP A 47 26.16 8.76 -4.25
CA TRP A 47 25.06 8.91 -3.29
C TRP A 47 25.51 8.76 -1.83
N ASP A 48 26.81 8.59 -1.57
CA ASP A 48 27.33 8.37 -0.23
C ASP A 48 27.00 9.53 0.71
N GLY A 49 26.60 9.18 1.94
CA GLY A 49 26.20 10.14 2.96
C GLY A 49 24.89 10.88 2.70
N ARG A 50 24.16 10.56 1.63
CA ARG A 50 22.85 11.20 1.32
C ARG A 50 21.69 10.38 1.84
N ALA A 51 20.68 11.07 2.37
CA ALA A 51 19.37 10.49 2.66
C ALA A 51 18.51 10.53 1.38
N LEU A 52 18.14 9.36 0.87
CA LEU A 52 17.27 9.23 -0.31
C LEU A 52 15.86 8.82 0.14
N GLU A 53 14.93 9.77 0.11
CA GLU A 53 13.50 9.49 0.29
C GLU A 53 12.91 8.97 -1.02
N LEU A 54 12.61 7.68 -1.10
CA LEU A 54 12.12 7.06 -2.32
C LEU A 54 10.59 6.97 -2.32
N THR A 55 9.93 7.64 -3.26
CA THR A 55 8.48 7.59 -3.45
C THR A 55 8.10 7.06 -4.84
N GLY A 56 6.80 6.74 -5.02
CA GLY A 56 6.22 6.57 -6.35
C GLY A 56 6.11 7.89 -7.12
N PRO A 57 5.63 7.85 -8.37
CA PRO A 57 5.51 9.03 -9.24
C PRO A 57 4.35 9.96 -8.85
N GLU A 58 3.45 9.50 -7.99
CA GLU A 58 2.23 10.21 -7.62
C GLU A 58 1.88 9.95 -6.15
N SER A 59 1.43 11.00 -5.47
CA SER A 59 0.73 10.85 -4.20
C SER A 59 -0.71 10.44 -4.51
N ILE A 60 -1.14 9.25 -4.08
CA ILE A 60 -2.43 8.65 -4.45
C ILE A 60 -3.25 8.30 -3.21
N GLY A 61 -4.55 8.61 -3.24
CA GLY A 61 -5.52 8.20 -2.21
C GLY A 61 -6.18 6.85 -2.53
N PHE A 62 -6.69 6.17 -1.51
CA PHE A 62 -7.20 4.80 -1.66
C PHE A 62 -8.55 4.69 -2.40
N GLN A 63 -9.34 5.76 -2.45
CA GLN A 63 -10.50 5.83 -3.37
C GLN A 63 -10.04 5.77 -4.84
N HIS A 64 -8.94 6.44 -5.18
CA HIS A 64 -8.38 6.40 -6.52
C HIS A 64 -7.78 5.03 -6.84
N VAL A 65 -7.11 4.39 -5.86
CA VAL A 65 -6.66 3.00 -5.96
C VAL A 65 -7.83 2.06 -6.26
N ALA A 66 -8.94 2.16 -5.53
CA ALA A 66 -10.13 1.35 -5.75
C ALA A 66 -10.71 1.53 -7.16
N ARG A 67 -10.72 2.77 -7.67
CA ARG A 67 -11.14 3.08 -9.04
C ARG A 67 -10.23 2.43 -10.08
N LEU A 68 -8.90 2.57 -9.95
CA LEU A 68 -7.93 1.96 -10.88
C LEU A 68 -8.06 0.44 -10.91
N LEU A 69 -8.21 -0.19 -9.73
CA LEU A 69 -8.44 -1.63 -9.64
C LEU A 69 -9.78 -2.03 -10.28
N SER A 70 -10.85 -1.24 -10.06
CA SER A 70 -12.16 -1.49 -10.68
C SER A 70 -12.08 -1.48 -12.21
N GLU A 71 -11.39 -0.48 -12.77
CA GLU A 71 -11.16 -0.34 -14.21
C GLU A 71 -10.40 -1.55 -14.77
N GLN A 72 -9.32 -1.98 -14.11
CA GLN A 72 -8.48 -3.09 -14.61
C GLN A 72 -9.09 -4.48 -14.37
N MET A 73 -9.92 -4.65 -13.35
CA MET A 73 -10.60 -5.91 -13.04
C MET A 73 -11.94 -6.08 -13.76
N GLY A 74 -12.49 -5.01 -14.34
CA GLY A 74 -13.81 -5.03 -14.98
C GLY A 74 -14.97 -5.29 -14.00
N ARG A 75 -14.77 -5.06 -12.70
CA ARG A 75 -15.81 -5.20 -11.66
C ARG A 75 -15.62 -4.17 -10.56
N PRO A 76 -16.69 -3.77 -9.84
CA PRO A 76 -16.57 -2.77 -8.77
C PRO A 76 -15.68 -3.25 -7.62
N ILE A 77 -14.68 -2.45 -7.28
CA ILE A 77 -13.86 -2.54 -6.06
C ILE A 77 -14.10 -1.27 -5.24
N ARG A 78 -14.39 -1.41 -3.94
CA ARG A 78 -14.64 -0.26 -3.05
C ARG A 78 -13.61 -0.18 -1.94
N TYR A 79 -13.15 1.04 -1.67
CA TYR A 79 -12.36 1.33 -0.48
C TYR A 79 -13.31 1.74 0.66
N GLU A 80 -13.30 0.96 1.74
CA GLU A 80 -14.06 1.23 2.96
C GLU A 80 -13.07 1.49 4.10
N PRO A 81 -12.72 2.76 4.37
CA PRO A 81 -11.77 3.09 5.44
C PRO A 81 -12.30 2.63 6.80
N ILE A 82 -11.37 2.22 7.65
CA ILE A 82 -11.63 1.91 9.07
C ILE A 82 -10.91 2.94 9.95
N THR A 83 -11.36 3.09 11.20
CA THR A 83 -10.64 3.94 12.15
C THR A 83 -9.29 3.31 12.52
N PRO A 84 -8.28 4.12 12.90
CA PRO A 84 -7.04 3.60 13.49
C PRO A 84 -7.28 2.67 14.67
N GLN A 85 -8.29 2.94 15.50
CA GLN A 85 -8.66 2.06 16.62
C GLN A 85 -9.26 0.74 16.14
N ALA A 86 -10.12 0.73 15.13
CA ALA A 86 -10.64 -0.52 14.57
C ALA A 86 -9.52 -1.38 13.96
N ALA A 87 -8.50 -0.75 13.37
CA ALA A 87 -7.31 -1.44 12.87
C ALA A 87 -6.46 -2.03 14.01
N PHE A 88 -6.27 -1.28 15.12
CA PHE A 88 -5.66 -1.80 16.35
C PHE A 88 -6.37 -3.07 16.82
N ASP A 89 -7.67 -2.98 17.07
CA ASP A 89 -8.43 -4.08 17.67
C ASP A 89 -8.42 -5.31 16.74
N PHE A 90 -8.39 -5.09 15.42
CA PHE A 90 -8.26 -6.16 14.45
C PHE A 90 -6.91 -6.88 14.54
N VAL A 91 -5.81 -6.13 14.58
CA VAL A 91 -4.45 -6.69 14.66
C VAL A 91 -4.23 -7.42 15.98
N GLU A 92 -4.75 -6.86 17.08
CA GLU A 92 -4.74 -7.48 18.41
C GLU A 92 -5.48 -8.83 18.40
N ARG A 93 -6.76 -8.85 17.96
CA ARG A 93 -7.55 -10.09 17.84
C ARG A 93 -6.95 -11.12 16.89
N SER A 94 -6.18 -10.67 15.91
CA SER A 94 -5.51 -11.53 14.94
C SER A 94 -4.20 -12.15 15.47
N GLY A 95 -3.81 -11.86 16.71
CA GLY A 95 -2.69 -12.51 17.39
C GLY A 95 -1.30 -12.02 16.96
N TRP A 96 -1.19 -10.85 16.32
CA TRP A 96 0.09 -10.28 15.88
C TRP A 96 0.86 -9.56 16.99
N GLY A 97 0.30 -9.52 18.19
CA GLY A 97 0.89 -8.86 19.36
C GLY A 97 0.54 -7.39 19.49
N SER A 98 0.56 -6.90 20.73
CA SER A 98 0.16 -5.53 21.10
C SER A 98 1.04 -4.46 20.45
N TRP A 99 2.33 -4.74 20.26
CA TRP A 99 3.25 -3.82 19.59
C TRP A 99 2.85 -3.57 18.12
N MET A 100 2.52 -4.63 17.37
CA MET A 100 2.03 -4.50 15.99
C MET A 100 0.68 -3.78 15.93
N ALA A 101 -0.21 -4.04 16.88
CA ALA A 101 -1.50 -3.37 16.96
C ALA A 101 -1.32 -1.86 17.19
N ALA A 102 -0.47 -1.48 18.16
CA ALA A 102 -0.14 -0.08 18.44
C ALA A 102 0.50 0.61 17.22
N LEU A 103 1.47 -0.04 16.59
CA LEU A 103 2.10 0.46 15.37
C LEU A 103 1.08 0.70 14.26
N THR A 104 0.15 -0.25 14.05
CA THR A 104 -0.89 -0.12 13.00
C THR A 104 -1.81 1.06 13.27
N ARG A 105 -2.20 1.29 14.53
CA ARG A 105 -3.00 2.44 14.94
C ARG A 105 -2.26 3.75 14.67
N ASP A 106 -1.03 3.85 15.18
CA ASP A 106 -0.26 5.10 15.14
C ASP A 106 0.11 5.46 13.69
N TYR A 107 0.47 4.46 12.89
CA TYR A 107 0.69 4.61 11.46
C TYR A 107 -0.60 5.02 10.74
N GLY A 108 -1.73 4.39 11.05
CA GLY A 108 -3.03 4.76 10.51
C GLY A 108 -3.38 6.23 10.78
N ALA A 109 -3.23 6.67 12.02
CA ALA A 109 -3.48 8.05 12.43
C ALA A 109 -2.57 9.05 11.69
N ALA A 110 -1.27 8.75 11.56
CA ALA A 110 -0.33 9.61 10.84
C ALA A 110 -0.70 9.77 9.35
N TYR A 111 -1.02 8.68 8.66
CA TYR A 111 -1.40 8.73 7.24
C TYR A 111 -2.75 9.41 7.02
N ALA A 112 -3.71 9.19 7.91
CA ALA A 112 -4.98 9.91 7.89
C ALA A 112 -4.80 11.42 8.05
N ALA A 113 -3.75 11.85 8.76
CA ALA A 113 -3.37 13.25 8.90
C ALA A 113 -2.47 13.78 7.77
N GLY A 114 -2.25 13.03 6.69
CA GLY A 114 -1.50 13.49 5.51
C GLY A 114 0.01 13.26 5.55
N TRP A 115 0.53 12.47 6.50
CA TRP A 115 1.97 12.22 6.63
C TRP A 115 2.62 11.63 5.35
N GLY A 116 1.85 10.90 4.55
CA GLY A 116 2.32 10.29 3.30
C GLY A 116 2.11 11.12 2.03
N ASP A 117 1.52 12.32 2.13
CA ASP A 117 1.07 13.10 0.97
C ASP A 117 2.20 13.92 0.34
N PHE A 118 3.22 13.22 -0.15
CA PHE A 118 4.33 13.82 -0.87
C PHE A 118 4.94 12.87 -1.89
N VAL A 119 5.70 13.42 -2.82
CA VAL A 119 6.53 12.68 -3.78
C VAL A 119 7.88 13.37 -3.92
N THR A 120 8.89 12.59 -4.29
CA THR A 120 10.24 13.04 -4.59
C THR A 120 10.65 12.57 -5.99
N ASP A 121 11.71 13.15 -6.52
CA ASP A 121 12.34 12.74 -7.78
C ASP A 121 13.51 11.77 -7.58
N HIS A 122 13.77 11.33 -6.34
CA HIS A 122 14.99 10.57 -6.00
C HIS A 122 15.14 9.26 -6.76
N VAL A 123 14.04 8.57 -7.08
CA VAL A 123 14.10 7.37 -7.95
C VAL A 123 14.63 7.75 -9.34
N ALA A 124 14.11 8.81 -9.94
CA ALA A 124 14.55 9.25 -11.26
C ALA A 124 15.98 9.78 -11.23
N MET A 125 16.34 10.50 -10.17
CA MET A 125 17.70 11.01 -9.94
C MET A 125 18.73 9.87 -9.87
N VAL A 126 18.44 8.79 -9.12
CA VAL A 126 19.37 7.67 -8.89
C VAL A 126 19.42 6.71 -10.08
N THR A 127 18.27 6.44 -10.70
CA THR A 127 18.14 5.34 -11.68
C THR A 127 18.14 5.82 -13.13
N GLY A 128 17.88 7.10 -13.37
CA GLY A 128 17.63 7.67 -14.71
C GLY A 128 16.26 7.30 -15.30
N GLN A 129 15.38 6.67 -14.51
CA GLN A 129 14.07 6.19 -14.95
C GLN A 129 12.95 6.71 -14.05
N ALA A 130 11.80 7.02 -14.63
CA ALA A 130 10.63 7.39 -13.83
C ALA A 130 10.16 6.18 -12.98
N PRO A 131 9.76 6.39 -11.71
CA PRO A 131 9.20 5.32 -10.89
C PRO A 131 7.87 4.83 -11.49
N ARG A 132 7.54 3.56 -11.21
CA ARG A 132 6.35 2.87 -11.73
C ARG A 132 5.07 3.48 -11.15
N ARG A 133 4.06 3.67 -12.00
CA ARG A 133 2.73 4.12 -11.56
C ARG A 133 1.96 2.98 -10.94
N PHE A 134 0.96 3.32 -10.11
CA PHE A 134 0.15 2.30 -9.46
C PHE A 134 -0.57 1.39 -10.47
N ARG A 135 -1.06 1.97 -11.58
CA ARG A 135 -1.73 1.23 -12.66
C ARG A 135 -0.83 0.14 -13.25
N ASP A 136 0.46 0.41 -13.43
CA ASP A 136 1.41 -0.53 -14.01
C ASP A 136 1.75 -1.64 -13.02
N PHE A 137 2.04 -1.29 -11.76
CA PHE A 137 2.19 -2.26 -10.67
C PHE A 137 0.96 -3.17 -10.55
N ALA A 138 -0.24 -2.60 -10.65
CA ALA A 138 -1.47 -3.36 -10.53
C ALA A 138 -1.61 -4.39 -11.65
N ALA A 139 -1.33 -4.00 -12.90
CA ALA A 139 -1.37 -4.90 -14.05
C ALA A 139 -0.28 -6.00 -14.00
N GLU A 140 0.94 -5.63 -13.60
CA GLU A 140 2.12 -6.50 -13.69
C GLU A 140 2.26 -7.45 -12.49
N VAL A 141 1.80 -7.03 -11.30
CA VAL A 141 2.05 -7.74 -10.04
C VAL A 141 0.76 -8.08 -9.31
N PHE A 142 -0.05 -7.07 -9.01
CA PHE A 142 -1.20 -7.25 -8.13
C PHE A 142 -2.25 -8.20 -8.73
N LEU A 143 -2.68 -7.95 -9.98
CA LEU A 143 -3.72 -8.74 -10.62
C LEU A 143 -3.28 -10.18 -10.95
N PRO A 144 -2.05 -10.44 -11.45
CA PRO A 144 -1.53 -11.79 -11.54
C PRO A 144 -1.55 -12.53 -10.20
N ALA A 145 -1.10 -11.89 -9.11
CA ALA A 145 -1.10 -12.50 -7.79
C ALA A 145 -2.50 -12.87 -7.28
N LEU A 146 -3.55 -12.11 -7.66
CA LEU A 146 -4.94 -12.48 -7.34
C LEU A 146 -5.43 -13.71 -8.12
N ARG A 147 -4.98 -13.90 -9.37
CA ARG A 147 -5.44 -14.97 -10.25
C ARG A 147 -4.84 -16.32 -9.91
N GLU A 148 -3.58 -16.34 -9.50
CA GLU A 148 -2.85 -17.56 -9.14
C GLU A 148 -3.33 -18.18 -7.82
N GLY A 149 -4.45 -17.68 -7.26
CA GLY A 149 -4.90 -18.01 -5.91
C GLY A 149 -3.76 -17.76 -4.93
N GLY A 150 -3.01 -16.66 -5.17
CA GLY A 150 -1.65 -16.45 -4.71
C GLY A 150 -1.51 -16.92 -3.27
N HIS A 151 -0.34 -17.48 -2.96
CA HIS A 151 0.06 -17.91 -1.62
C HIS A 151 0.10 -16.71 -0.64
N LEU A 152 -1.05 -16.06 -0.47
CA LEU A 152 -1.44 -15.23 0.63
C LEU A 152 -1.43 -16.23 1.79
N PRO A 153 -0.58 -16.02 2.81
CA PRO A 153 -0.46 -16.95 3.91
C PRO A 153 -1.86 -17.30 4.39
N ASN A 154 -2.21 -18.58 4.29
CA ASN A 154 -3.50 -19.20 4.56
C ASN A 154 -4.29 -18.44 5.64
N ARG A 155 -5.14 -17.50 5.25
CA ARG A 155 -5.93 -16.67 6.17
C ARG A 155 -7.33 -16.55 5.62
N ARG A 156 -8.29 -16.97 6.45
CA ARG A 156 -9.73 -16.82 6.19
C ARG A 156 -10.04 -15.39 5.72
N PRO A 157 -11.02 -15.20 4.83
CA PRO A 157 -11.46 -13.86 4.44
C PRO A 157 -11.71 -13.01 5.68
N VAL A 158 -11.01 -11.88 5.75
CA VAL A 158 -11.03 -10.95 6.88
C VAL A 158 -12.29 -10.11 6.76
N LYS A 159 -13.27 -10.36 7.63
CA LYS A 159 -14.46 -9.52 7.77
C LYS A 159 -14.18 -8.46 8.83
N PHE A 160 -14.00 -7.21 8.41
CA PHE A 160 -14.13 -6.10 9.34
C PHE A 160 -15.61 -6.00 9.73
N GLY A 161 -15.90 -6.00 11.03
CA GLY A 161 -17.23 -5.64 11.52
C GLY A 161 -17.59 -4.25 10.98
N ARG A 162 -18.85 -4.04 10.60
CA ARG A 162 -19.35 -2.76 10.07
C ARG A 162 -19.30 -1.68 11.16
N HIS A 163 -18.13 -1.16 11.49
CA HIS A 163 -17.98 0.08 12.24
C HIS A 163 -17.71 1.17 11.21
N LYS A 164 -18.80 1.83 10.79
CA LYS A 164 -18.74 3.04 9.99
C LYS A 164 -18.05 4.13 10.80
N LEU A 165 -17.30 4.99 10.11
CA LEU A 165 -16.94 6.30 10.63
C LEU A 165 -18.26 7.07 10.80
N ASP A 166 -18.66 7.31 12.05
CA ASP A 166 -19.68 8.31 12.39
C ASP A 166 -19.04 9.69 12.46
#